data_AF-A0A453BUV0-F1
#
_entry.id   AF-A0A453BUV0-F1
#
_cell.length_a   1.000
_cell.length_b   1.000
_cell.length_c   1.000
_cell.angle_alpha   90.00
_cell.angle_beta   90.00
_cell.angle_gamma   90.00
#
_symmetry.space_group_name_H-M   'P 1'
#
loop_
_entity.id
_entity.type
_entity.pdbx_description
1 polymer ?
#
loop_
_entity_poly.entity_id
_entity_poly.type
_entity_poly.pdbx_seq_one_letter_code
_entity_poly.pdbx_strand_id
1 'polypeptide(L)' 'MQGATCMTLEELRSATNNFSSSNLVGHGMFGEVYNGLLHG' A
#
# COMPACT_ATOMS: atom_id res chain seq x y z
N MET A 1 4.16 -1.97 -22.36
CA MET A 1 3.00 -2.22 -21.49
C MET A 1 3.57 -2.72 -20.18
N GLN A 2 3.44 -1.98 -19.08
CA GLN A 2 3.92 -2.47 -17.79
C GLN A 2 2.92 -3.52 -17.30
N GLY A 3 3.40 -4.76 -17.14
CA GLY A 3 2.58 -5.90 -16.69
C GLY A 3 2.34 -5.86 -15.19
N ALA A 4 1.84 -6.96 -14.63
CA ALA A 4 1.75 -7.11 -13.19
C ALA A 4 3.16 -7.13 -12.57
N THR A 5 3.46 -6.19 -11.67
CA THR A 5 4.68 -6.14 -10.87
C THR A 5 4.44 -6.85 -9.54
N CYS A 6 5.30 -7.80 -9.18
CA CYS A 6 5.31 -8.34 -7.82
C CYS A 6 5.95 -7.31 -6.89
N MET A 7 5.25 -6.93 -5.83
CA MET A 7 5.77 -6.08 -4.77
C MET A 7 6.06 -6.93 -3.54
N THR A 8 7.19 -6.67 -2.91
CA THR A 8 7.54 -7.21 -1.60
C THR A 8 6.73 -6.52 -0.51
N LEU A 9 6.59 -7.17 0.65
CA LEU A 9 5.97 -6.54 1.82
C LEU A 9 6.76 -5.29 2.29
N GLU A 10 8.06 -5.27 2.08
CA GLU A 10 8.92 -4.13 2.44
C GLU A 10 8.64 -2.90 1.56
N GLU A 11 8.46 -3.09 0.26
CA GLU A 11 8.03 -2.03 -0.65
C GLU A 11 6.64 -1.50 -0.28
N LEU A 12 5.71 -2.39 0.06
CA LEU A 12 4.38 -2.00 0.55
C LEU A 12 4.46 -1.19 1.85
N ARG A 13 5.30 -1.61 2.80
CA ARG A 13 5.55 -0.86 4.04
C ARG A 13 6.16 0.50 3.76
N SER A 14 7.18 0.58 2.90
CA SER A 14 7.80 1.84 2.54
C SER A 14 6.77 2.80 1.90
N ALA A 15 5.99 2.31 0.94
CA ALA A 15 4.99 3.10 0.23
C ALA A 15 3.89 3.63 1.15
N THR A 16 3.45 2.85 2.16
CA THR A 16 2.33 3.18 3.04
C THR A 16 2.74 3.83 4.36
N ASN A 17 4.03 4.16 4.53
CA ASN A 17 4.59 4.58 5.83
C ASN A 17 4.27 3.55 6.94
N ASN A 18 4.61 2.30 6.68
CA ASN A 18 4.38 1.12 7.49
C ASN A 18 2.90 0.95 7.90
N PHE A 19 1.99 1.05 6.93
CA PHE A 19 0.54 0.97 7.16
C PHE A 19 0.05 1.97 8.22
N SER A 20 0.57 3.20 8.18
CA SER A 20 0.18 4.24 9.13
C SER A 20 -1.32 4.51 9.06
N SER A 21 -1.97 4.61 10.22
CA SER A 21 -3.39 4.98 10.32
C SER A 21 -3.68 6.36 9.73
N SER A 22 -2.67 7.23 9.63
CA SER A 22 -2.79 8.53 8.93
C SER A 22 -3.01 8.38 7.42
N ASN A 23 -2.66 7.22 6.86
CA ASN A 23 -2.85 6.89 5.45
C ASN A 23 -4.07 5.97 5.24
N LEU A 24 -4.81 5.60 6.28
CA LEU A 24 -6.00 4.77 6.16
C LEU A 24 -7.11 5.56 5.44
N VAL A 25 -7.56 5.02 4.30
CA VAL A 25 -8.67 5.56 3.51
C VAL A 25 -10.00 5.02 4.02
N GLY A 26 -10.02 3.75 4.43
CA GLY A 26 -11.20 3.11 5.00
C GLY A 26 -10.96 1.64 5.34
N HIS A 27 -11.92 1.04 6.03
CA HIS A 27 -11.91 -0.36 6.40
C HIS A 27 -13.27 -0.99 6.09
N GLY A 28 -13.29 -2.29 5.78
CA GLY A 28 -14.51 -3.04 5.50
C GLY A 28 -14.29 -4.55 5.54
N MET A 29 -15.25 -5.30 5.01
CA MET A 29 -15.22 -6.77 4.99
C MET A 29 -13.97 -7.35 4.30
N PHE A 30 -13.40 -6.63 3.35
CA PHE A 30 -12.25 -7.06 2.55
C PHE A 30 -10.90 -6.56 3.09
N GLY A 31 -10.90 -5.94 4.27
CA GLY A 31 -9.71 -5.40 4.92
C GLY A 31 -9.64 -3.88 4.88
N GLU A 32 -8.42 -3.38 5.04
CA GLU A 32 -8.09 -1.98 5.15
C GLU A 32 -7.47 -1.47 3.86
N VAL A 33 -7.80 -0.23 3.49
CA VAL A 33 -7.27 0.43 2.29
C VAL A 33 -6.38 1.57 2.75
N TYR A 34 -5.11 1.53 2.37
CA TYR A 34 -4.12 2.56 2.70
C TYR A 34 -3.66 3.31 1.45
N ASN A 35 -3.51 4.62 1.55
CA ASN A 35 -2.78 5.41 0.57
C ASN A 35 -1.28 5.12 0.68
N GLY A 36 -0.61 5.03 -0.47
CA GLY A 36 0.84 4.89 -0.51
C GLY A 36 1.46 5.48 -1.76
N LEU A 37 2.75 5.82 -1.67
CA LEU A 37 3.55 6.37 -2.78
C LEU A 37 4.61 5.34 -3.19
N LEU A 38 4.49 4.81 -4.40
CA LEU A 38 5.51 3.94 -4.99
C LEU A 38 6.58 4.81 -5.66
N HIS A 39 7.83 4.64 -5.25
CA HIS A 39 8.97 5.19 -5.98
C HIS A 39 9.32 4.23 -7.13
N GLY A 40 9.39 4.77 -8.36
CA GLY A 40 9.67 4.01 -9.58
C GLY A 40 11.14 3.95 -9.94
#